data_AF-A0A0N8JUS1-F1
#
_entry.id   AF-A0A0N8JUS1-F1
#
_cell.length_a   1.000
_cell.length_b   1.000
_cell.length_c   1.000
_cell.angle_alpha   90.00
_cell.angle_beta   90.00
_cell.angle_gamma   90.00
#
_symmetry.space_group_name_H-M   'P 1'
#
loop_
_entity.id
_entity.type
_entity.pdbx_description
1 polymer ?
#
loop_
_entity_poly.entity_id
_entity_poly.type
_entity_poly.pdbx_seq_one_letter_code
_entity_poly.pdbx_strand_id
1 'polypeptide(L)'
;SESCFDTTGNESLRNYLPYSIGWSFTGFGIPLLIIIFCYGHVAVVLATRAKASARLLKQRCLKLVIILVLLFSVCFIPYHVLRNLNLATRILKMEGKCRPHFGSVYLAHQVSRGLASTNSAINPLIYLLGNDGFAERCRALRARARASFSRLTGVVVYRHAQEVESADV
;
A
#
# COMPACT_ATOMS: atom_id res chain seq x y z
N SER A 1 26.14 14.36 22.06
CA SER A 1 25.15 14.64 20.99
C SER A 1 24.52 13.33 20.62
N GLU A 2 23.34 13.00 21.19
CA GLU A 2 22.71 11.70 21.00
C GLU A 2 21.88 11.71 19.72
N SER A 3 22.51 11.33 18.61
CA SER A 3 21.82 11.17 17.33
C SER A 3 21.25 9.76 17.22
N CYS A 4 19.93 9.62 17.11
CA CYS A 4 19.29 8.33 16.84
C CYS A 4 19.44 7.98 15.36
N PHE A 5 20.20 6.93 15.06
CA PHE A 5 20.41 6.47 13.69
C PHE A 5 19.36 5.42 13.30
N ASP A 6 18.57 5.71 12.27
CA ASP A 6 17.53 4.83 11.71
C ASP A 6 18.08 3.53 11.07
N THR A 7 19.40 3.42 10.88
CA THR A 7 20.02 2.30 10.19
C THR A 7 21.28 1.86 10.93
N THR A 8 22.43 2.46 10.63
CA THR A 8 23.67 2.21 11.35
C THR A 8 24.63 3.38 11.15
N GLY A 9 25.63 3.50 12.02
CA GLY A 9 26.73 4.46 11.86
C GLY A 9 27.55 4.16 10.60
N ASN A 10 28.27 5.15 10.09
CA ASN A 10 28.96 5.03 8.80
C ASN A 10 30.04 3.91 8.78
N GLU A 11 30.57 3.52 9.94
CA GLU A 11 31.60 2.48 10.06
C GLU A 11 31.08 1.07 9.79
N SER A 12 29.80 0.81 10.04
CA SER A 12 29.21 -0.55 9.93
C SER A 12 28.34 -0.75 8.69
N LEU A 13 28.29 0.26 7.81
CA LEU A 13 27.39 0.33 6.66
C LEU A 13 27.58 -0.83 5.68
N ARG A 14 28.84 -1.21 5.41
CA ARG A 14 29.21 -2.28 4.45
C ARG A 14 28.76 -3.67 4.91
N ASN A 15 28.79 -3.94 6.22
CA ASN A 15 28.37 -5.22 6.79
C ASN A 15 26.84 -5.32 6.92
N TYR A 16 26.16 -4.19 7.05
CA TYR A 16 24.69 -4.15 7.20
C TYR A 16 23.94 -4.25 5.87
N LEU A 17 24.57 -3.87 4.75
CA LEU A 17 24.02 -3.96 3.39
C LEU A 17 23.56 -5.38 3.00
N PRO A 18 24.39 -6.44 3.09
CA PRO A 18 23.99 -7.79 2.71
C PRO A 18 22.85 -8.32 3.60
N TYR A 19 22.85 -7.97 4.89
CA TYR A 19 21.76 -8.31 5.82
C TYR A 19 20.44 -7.63 5.44
N SER A 20 20.48 -6.34 5.10
CA SER A 20 19.29 -5.59 4.66
C SER A 20 18.72 -6.14 3.36
N ILE A 21 19.57 -6.58 2.43
CA ILE A 21 19.15 -7.21 1.17
C ILE A 21 18.52 -8.57 1.46
N GLY A 22 19.20 -9.41 2.25
CA GLY A 22 18.70 -10.73 2.65
C GLY A 22 17.31 -10.66 3.29
N TRP A 23 17.13 -9.74 4.24
CA TRP A 23 15.84 -9.52 4.92
C TRP A 23 14.73 -9.05 3.97
N SER A 24 15.07 -8.23 2.96
CA SER A 24 14.11 -7.78 1.94
C SER A 24 13.58 -8.95 1.10
N PHE A 25 14.48 -9.85 0.71
CA PHE A 25 14.14 -11.02 -0.11
C PHE A 25 13.38 -12.07 0.69
N THR A 26 13.78 -12.36 1.93
CA THR A 26 13.07 -13.33 2.77
C THR A 26 11.70 -12.81 3.22
N GLY A 27 11.59 -11.52 3.54
CA GLY A 27 10.34 -10.89 3.95
C GLY A 27 9.26 -10.86 2.86
N PHE A 28 9.63 -10.91 1.58
CA PHE A 28 8.69 -10.91 0.46
C PHE A 28 8.53 -12.27 -0.21
N GLY A 29 9.65 -12.99 -0.40
CA GLY A 29 9.67 -14.27 -1.10
C GLY A 29 8.96 -15.38 -0.33
N ILE A 30 9.16 -15.48 0.98
CA ILE A 30 8.58 -16.55 1.80
C ILE A 30 7.04 -16.46 1.82
N PRO A 31 6.42 -15.29 2.12
CA PRO A 31 4.97 -15.16 2.06
C PRO A 31 4.38 -15.48 0.68
N LEU A 32 5.04 -15.07 -0.40
CA LEU A 32 4.61 -15.34 -1.78
C LEU A 32 4.61 -16.84 -2.09
N LEU A 33 5.69 -17.54 -1.76
CA LEU A 33 5.82 -18.98 -2.01
C LEU A 33 4.79 -19.77 -1.22
N ILE A 34 4.56 -19.42 0.06
CA ILE A 34 3.52 -20.03 0.89
C ILE A 34 2.15 -19.84 0.25
N ILE A 35 1.84 -18.63 -0.24
CA ILE A 35 0.56 -18.33 -0.90
C ILE A 35 0.40 -19.18 -2.16
N ILE A 36 1.40 -19.22 -3.05
CA ILE A 36 1.35 -20.00 -4.29
C ILE A 36 1.14 -21.49 -3.98
N PHE A 37 1.90 -22.04 -3.03
CA PHE A 37 1.84 -23.46 -2.69
C PHE A 37 0.50 -23.84 -2.05
N CYS A 38 0.08 -23.11 -1.01
CA CYS A 38 -1.22 -23.33 -0.38
C CYS A 38 -2.35 -23.18 -1.39
N TYR A 39 -2.29 -22.19 -2.29
CA TYR A 39 -3.34 -22.01 -3.29
C TYR A 39 -3.35 -23.05 -4.40
N GLY A 40 -2.18 -23.48 -4.88
CA GLY A 40 -2.06 -24.57 -5.85
C GLY A 40 -2.69 -25.84 -5.29
N HIS A 41 -2.35 -26.19 -4.05
CA HIS A 41 -2.92 -27.34 -3.37
C HIS A 41 -4.44 -27.25 -3.24
N VAL A 42 -4.97 -26.12 -2.76
CA VAL A 42 -6.42 -26.00 -2.58
C VAL A 42 -7.14 -25.84 -3.92
N ALA A 43 -6.48 -25.37 -5.01
CA ALA A 43 -7.08 -25.32 -6.35
C ALA A 43 -7.30 -26.74 -6.89
N VAL A 44 -6.31 -27.63 -6.71
CA VAL A 44 -6.40 -29.05 -7.07
C VAL A 44 -7.52 -29.76 -6.28
N VAL A 45 -7.60 -29.51 -4.97
CA VAL A 45 -8.67 -30.08 -4.13
C VAL A 45 -10.06 -29.57 -4.51
N LEU A 46 -10.17 -28.29 -4.89
CA LEU A 46 -11.45 -27.69 -5.28
C LEU A 46 -11.92 -28.19 -6.65
N ALA A 47 -11.00 -28.36 -7.61
CA ALA A 47 -11.28 -28.90 -8.94
C ALA A 47 -11.79 -30.35 -8.87
N THR A 48 -11.42 -31.08 -7.81
CA THR A 48 -11.78 -32.49 -7.66
C THR A 48 -13.00 -32.73 -6.77
N ARG A 49 -13.33 -31.86 -5.79
CA ARG A 49 -14.29 -32.23 -4.72
C ARG A 49 -15.30 -31.19 -4.22
N ALA A 50 -15.36 -29.95 -4.71
CA ALA A 50 -16.06 -28.88 -3.96
C ALA A 50 -17.39 -28.34 -4.53
N LYS A 51 -18.32 -28.03 -3.61
CA LYS A 51 -19.62 -27.36 -3.87
C LYS A 51 -19.48 -25.84 -4.11
N ALA A 52 -20.47 -25.24 -4.78
CA ALA A 52 -20.46 -23.83 -5.22
C ALA A 52 -20.27 -22.80 -4.09
N SER A 53 -20.79 -23.05 -2.88
CA SER A 53 -20.64 -22.14 -1.72
C SER A 53 -19.20 -22.04 -1.21
N ALA A 54 -18.46 -23.15 -1.21
CA ALA A 54 -17.03 -23.18 -0.85
C ALA A 54 -16.16 -22.43 -1.88
N ARG A 55 -16.59 -22.39 -3.15
CA ARG A 55 -15.91 -21.64 -4.21
C ARG A 55 -15.99 -20.13 -3.98
N LEU A 56 -17.14 -19.62 -3.56
CA LEU A 56 -17.37 -18.18 -3.35
C LEU A 56 -16.59 -17.62 -2.16
N LEU A 57 -16.64 -18.28 -0.99
CA LEU A 57 -15.88 -17.89 0.19
C LEU A 57 -14.36 -17.87 -0.10
N LYS A 58 -13.87 -18.85 -0.88
CA LYS A 58 -12.46 -18.93 -1.24
C LYS A 58 -12.02 -17.86 -2.23
N GLN A 59 -12.88 -17.45 -3.18
CA GLN A 59 -12.59 -16.29 -4.05
C GLN A 59 -12.50 -14.98 -3.25
N ARG A 60 -13.26 -14.84 -2.16
CA ARG A 60 -13.13 -13.70 -1.25
C ARG A 60 -11.80 -13.72 -0.49
N CYS A 61 -11.43 -14.86 0.11
CA CYS A 61 -10.13 -15.01 0.74
C CYS A 61 -8.97 -14.76 -0.24
N LEU A 62 -9.08 -15.23 -1.49
CA LEU A 62 -8.12 -14.94 -2.56
C LEU A 62 -7.97 -13.45 -2.79
N LYS A 63 -9.10 -12.76 -2.98
CA LYS A 63 -9.11 -11.33 -3.25
C LYS A 63 -8.46 -10.55 -2.10
N LEU A 64 -8.72 -10.93 -0.85
CA LEU A 64 -8.09 -10.30 0.32
C LEU A 64 -6.59 -10.57 0.39
N VAL A 65 -6.16 -11.81 0.14
CA VAL A 65 -4.74 -12.18 0.15
C VAL A 65 -3.98 -11.46 -0.97
N ILE A 66 -4.54 -11.38 -2.18
CA ILE A 66 -3.95 -10.61 -3.29
C ILE A 66 -3.84 -9.13 -2.93
N ILE A 67 -4.90 -8.54 -2.35
CA ILE A 67 -4.86 -7.15 -1.88
C ILE A 67 -3.78 -6.97 -0.82
N LEU A 68 -3.64 -7.90 0.13
CA LEU A 68 -2.61 -7.85 1.17
C LEU A 68 -1.21 -7.93 0.56
N VAL A 69 -0.95 -8.86 -0.37
CA VAL A 69 0.35 -8.97 -1.05
C VAL A 69 0.67 -7.71 -1.83
N LEU A 70 -0.30 -7.15 -2.57
CA LEU A 70 -0.11 -5.92 -3.34
C LEU A 70 0.18 -4.73 -2.42
N LEU A 71 -0.57 -4.57 -1.34
CA LEU A 71 -0.36 -3.50 -0.37
C LEU A 71 0.97 -3.65 0.36
N PHE A 72 1.33 -4.86 0.77
CA PHE A 72 2.63 -5.15 1.35
C PHE A 72 3.75 -4.81 0.37
N SER A 73 3.62 -5.22 -0.90
CA SER A 73 4.57 -4.89 -1.97
C SER A 73 4.74 -3.38 -2.15
N VAL A 74 3.63 -2.65 -2.30
CA VAL A 74 3.64 -1.20 -2.54
C VAL A 74 4.20 -0.44 -1.33
N CYS A 75 3.97 -0.91 -0.11
CA CYS A 75 4.53 -0.27 1.09
C CYS A 75 6.00 -0.64 1.34
N PHE A 76 6.38 -1.91 1.13
CA PHE A 76 7.71 -2.42 1.50
C PHE A 76 8.76 -2.30 0.42
N ILE A 77 8.41 -2.52 -0.86
CA ILE A 77 9.38 -2.50 -1.97
C ILE A 77 10.01 -1.12 -2.13
N PRO A 78 9.24 -0.01 -2.20
CA PRO A 78 9.83 1.31 -2.34
C PRO A 78 10.73 1.66 -1.16
N TYR A 79 10.32 1.29 0.06
CA TYR A 79 11.11 1.51 1.26
C TYR A 79 12.46 0.78 1.20
N HIS A 80 12.47 -0.52 0.87
CA HIS A 80 13.71 -1.28 0.81
C HIS A 80 14.63 -0.82 -0.34
N VAL A 81 14.08 -0.52 -1.52
CA VAL A 81 14.86 0.00 -2.65
C VAL A 81 15.48 1.35 -2.32
N LEU A 82 14.70 2.29 -1.79
CA LEU A 82 15.15 3.64 -1.48
C LEU A 82 16.09 3.68 -0.27
N ARG A 83 15.91 2.78 0.70
CA ARG A 83 16.85 2.59 1.81
C ARG A 83 18.22 2.15 1.29
N ASN A 84 18.28 1.14 0.42
CA ASN A 84 19.55 0.68 -0.18
C ASN A 84 20.19 1.78 -1.04
N LEU A 85 19.39 2.50 -1.83
CA LEU A 85 19.87 3.61 -2.66
C LEU A 85 20.44 4.75 -1.81
N ASN A 86 19.76 5.13 -0.73
CA ASN A 86 20.25 6.12 0.23
C ASN A 86 21.52 5.67 0.96
N LEU A 87 21.66 4.36 1.21
CA LEU A 87 22.89 3.78 1.77
C LEU A 87 24.04 3.87 0.77
N ALA A 88 23.78 3.57 -0.51
CA ALA A 88 24.77 3.70 -1.58
C ALA A 88 25.20 5.15 -1.83
N THR A 89 24.28 6.12 -1.79
CA THR A 89 24.64 7.55 -1.92
C THR A 89 25.48 8.03 -0.74
N ARG A 90 25.24 7.51 0.48
CA ARG A 90 26.10 7.76 1.64
C ARG A 90 27.51 7.24 1.43
N ILE A 91 27.69 6.02 0.93
CA ILE A 91 29.01 5.45 0.62
C ILE A 91 29.74 6.32 -0.42
N LEU A 92 29.06 6.68 -1.51
CA LEU A 92 29.64 7.53 -2.57
C LEU A 92 30.05 8.91 -2.06
N LYS A 93 29.27 9.50 -1.14
CA LYS A 93 29.65 10.75 -0.46
C LYS A 93 30.94 10.60 0.35
N MET A 94 31.13 9.48 1.04
CA MET A 94 32.37 9.22 1.80
C MET A 94 33.58 9.03 0.89
N GLU A 95 33.38 8.52 -0.33
CA GLU A 95 34.41 8.43 -1.37
C GLU A 95 34.65 9.76 -2.12
N GLY A 96 34.09 10.87 -1.63
CA GLY A 96 34.28 12.21 -2.20
C GLY A 96 33.45 12.51 -3.46
N LYS A 97 32.56 11.60 -3.88
CA LYS A 97 31.70 11.79 -5.06
C LYS A 97 30.36 12.38 -4.63
N CYS A 98 30.12 13.65 -4.95
CA CYS A 98 28.81 14.30 -4.75
C CYS A 98 28.06 14.44 -6.08
N ARG A 99 26.82 13.94 -6.13
CA ARG A 99 25.93 14.13 -7.30
C ARG A 99 24.66 14.88 -6.91
N PRO A 100 24.09 15.72 -7.80
CA PRO A 100 22.92 16.55 -7.49
C PRO A 100 21.67 15.71 -7.14
N HIS A 101 21.54 14.51 -7.69
CA HIS A 101 20.40 13.61 -7.46
C HIS A 101 20.36 12.99 -6.05
N PHE A 102 21.42 13.13 -5.23
CA PHE A 102 21.47 12.52 -3.89
C PHE A 102 20.42 13.11 -2.94
N GLY A 103 20.08 14.40 -3.09
CA GLY A 103 19.01 15.03 -2.31
C GLY A 103 17.64 14.42 -2.61
N SER A 104 17.35 14.16 -3.89
CA SER A 104 16.10 13.51 -4.32
C SER A 104 15.98 12.08 -3.81
N VAL A 105 17.08 11.32 -3.78
CA VAL A 105 17.11 9.97 -3.20
C VAL A 105 16.79 9.99 -1.69
N TYR A 106 17.35 10.95 -0.95
CA TYR A 106 17.06 11.11 0.48
C TYR A 106 15.59 11.48 0.72
N LEU A 107 15.04 12.41 -0.06
CA LEU A 107 13.64 12.79 0.02
C LEU A 107 12.71 11.62 -0.29
N ALA A 108 12.99 10.88 -1.36
CA ALA A 108 12.23 9.69 -1.73
C ALA A 108 12.28 8.63 -0.63
N HIS A 109 13.45 8.41 -0.02
CA HIS A 109 13.58 7.52 1.13
C HIS A 109 12.70 7.97 2.31
N GLN A 110 12.65 9.25 2.65
CA GLN A 110 11.74 9.75 3.70
C GLN A 110 10.26 9.50 3.37
N VAL A 111 9.83 9.77 2.13
CA VAL A 111 8.46 9.47 1.68
C VAL A 111 8.16 7.98 1.80
N SER A 112 9.11 7.12 1.42
CA SER A 112 8.96 5.67 1.50
C SER A 112 8.81 5.15 2.94
N ARG A 113 9.38 5.84 3.93
CA ARG A 113 9.18 5.53 5.36
C ARG A 113 7.74 5.77 5.78
N GLY A 114 7.12 6.87 5.31
CA GLY A 114 5.69 7.12 5.52
C GLY A 114 4.80 6.10 4.80
N LEU A 115 5.21 5.63 3.62
CA LEU A 115 4.51 4.54 2.94
C LEU A 115 4.57 3.23 3.73
N ALA A 116 5.75 2.91 4.29
CA ALA A 116 5.93 1.72 5.11
C ALA A 116 5.08 1.76 6.39
N SER A 117 4.91 2.92 7.04
CA SER A 117 4.06 3.03 8.24
C SER A 117 2.58 2.78 7.97
N THR A 118 2.13 3.01 6.72
CA THR A 118 0.76 2.69 6.30
C THR A 118 0.47 1.18 6.37
N ASN A 119 1.50 0.32 6.34
CA ASN A 119 1.34 -1.12 6.54
C ASN A 119 0.60 -1.47 7.83
N SER A 120 0.85 -0.76 8.92
CA SER A 120 0.15 -0.99 10.20
C SER A 120 -1.33 -0.62 10.12
N ALA A 121 -1.68 0.40 9.32
CA ALA A 121 -3.07 0.85 9.11
C ALA A 121 -3.86 -0.06 8.15
N ILE A 122 -3.17 -0.88 7.35
CA ILE A 122 -3.78 -1.85 6.45
C ILE A 122 -4.40 -3.03 7.21
N ASN A 123 -3.88 -3.36 8.40
CA ASN A 123 -4.39 -4.49 9.20
C ASN A 123 -5.89 -4.32 9.54
N PRO A 124 -6.36 -3.22 10.15
CA PRO A 124 -7.80 -2.97 10.36
C PRO A 124 -8.64 -2.96 9.07
N LEU A 125 -8.09 -2.42 7.98
CA LEU A 125 -8.80 -2.32 6.70
C LEU A 125 -9.15 -3.70 6.13
N ILE A 126 -8.26 -4.68 6.31
CA ILE A 126 -8.48 -6.05 5.86
C ILE A 126 -9.59 -6.73 6.67
N TYR A 127 -9.62 -6.54 7.99
CA TYR A 127 -10.71 -7.07 8.83
C TYR A 127 -12.07 -6.49 8.43
N LEU A 128 -12.10 -5.20 8.09
CA LEU A 128 -13.31 -4.55 7.60
C LEU A 128 -13.71 -5.07 6.22
N LEU A 129 -12.78 -5.20 5.27
CA LEU A 129 -13.06 -5.70 3.92
C LEU A 129 -13.39 -7.19 3.85
N GLY A 130 -12.92 -7.98 4.82
CA GLY A 130 -13.25 -9.40 4.95
C GLY A 130 -14.65 -9.65 5.51
N ASN A 131 -15.31 -8.62 6.05
CA ASN A 131 -16.70 -8.72 6.49
C ASN A 131 -17.63 -8.36 5.33
N ASP A 132 -18.41 -9.34 4.87
CA ASP A 132 -19.34 -9.19 3.73
C ASP A 132 -20.33 -8.02 3.91
N GLY A 133 -20.75 -7.76 5.15
CA GLY A 133 -21.66 -6.66 5.46
C GLY A 133 -21.03 -5.26 5.37
N PHE A 134 -19.70 -5.13 5.50
CA PHE A 134 -19.04 -3.83 5.45
C PHE A 134 -18.91 -3.31 4.01
N ALA A 135 -18.58 -4.18 3.07
CA ALA A 135 -18.51 -3.81 1.65
C ALA A 135 -19.87 -3.35 1.10
N GLU A 136 -20.96 -3.99 1.52
CA GLU A 136 -22.32 -3.55 1.19
C GLU A 136 -22.67 -2.21 1.83
N ARG A 137 -22.36 -2.02 3.12
CA ARG A 137 -22.56 -0.75 3.82
C ARG A 137 -21.75 0.39 3.18
N CYS A 138 -20.51 0.15 2.78
CA CYS A 138 -19.68 1.13 2.07
C CYS A 138 -20.23 1.46 0.68
N ARG A 139 -20.74 0.47 -0.06
CA ARG A 139 -21.42 0.71 -1.35
C ARG A 139 -22.68 1.55 -1.15
N ALA A 140 -23.49 1.24 -0.15
CA ALA A 140 -24.68 2.01 0.20
C ALA A 140 -24.34 3.45 0.63
N LEU A 141 -23.29 3.64 1.45
CA LEU A 141 -22.80 4.95 1.86
C LEU A 141 -22.24 5.75 0.68
N ARG A 142 -21.47 5.14 -0.22
CA ARG A 142 -20.99 5.79 -1.45
C ARG A 142 -22.12 6.18 -2.38
N ALA A 143 -23.13 5.32 -2.53
CA ALA A 143 -24.32 5.63 -3.33
C ALA A 143 -25.10 6.82 -2.74
N ARG A 144 -25.28 6.84 -1.41
CA ARG A 144 -25.89 7.96 -0.68
C ARG A 144 -25.05 9.24 -0.80
N ALA A 145 -23.73 9.16 -0.65
CA ALA A 145 -22.84 10.31 -0.79
C ALA A 145 -22.86 10.89 -2.21
N ARG A 146 -22.87 10.03 -3.24
CA ARG A 146 -23.05 10.45 -4.63
C ARG A 146 -24.40 11.13 -4.83
N ALA A 147 -25.49 10.53 -4.36
CA ALA A 147 -26.83 11.11 -4.47
C ALA A 147 -26.94 12.47 -3.75
N SER A 148 -26.34 12.61 -2.56
CA SER A 148 -26.28 13.89 -1.85
C SER A 148 -25.45 14.94 -2.59
N PHE A 149 -24.32 14.55 -3.18
CA PHE A 149 -23.48 15.46 -3.96
C PHE A 149 -24.16 15.91 -5.27
N SER A 150 -24.87 15.00 -5.95
CA SER A 150 -25.69 15.29 -7.12
C SER A 150 -26.86 16.22 -6.77
N ARG A 151 -27.48 16.05 -5.59
CA ARG A 151 -28.51 16.98 -5.09
C ARG A 151 -27.95 18.35 -4.74
N LEU A 152 -26.78 18.42 -4.08
CA LEU A 152 -26.14 19.71 -3.78
C LEU A 152 -25.77 20.48 -5.04
N THR A 153 -25.16 19.81 -6.03
CA THR A 153 -24.82 20.42 -7.32
C THR A 153 -26.08 20.85 -8.07
N GLY A 154 -27.14 20.04 -8.07
CA GLY A 154 -28.44 20.43 -8.63
C GLY A 154 -29.07 21.64 -7.94
N VAL A 155 -29.04 21.72 -6.61
CA VAL A 155 -29.56 22.86 -5.82
C VAL A 155 -28.72 24.12 -6.05
N VAL A 156 -27.39 24.00 -6.15
CA VAL A 156 -26.50 25.14 -6.46
C VAL A 156 -26.77 25.66 -7.87
N VAL A 157 -26.94 24.78 -8.86
CA VAL A 157 -27.29 25.16 -10.24
C VAL A 157 -28.68 25.82 -10.30
N TYR A 158 -29.67 25.29 -9.59
CA TYR A 158 -31.01 25.89 -9.53
C TYR A 158 -30.99 27.29 -8.89
N ARG A 159 -30.26 27.45 -7.78
CA ARG A 159 -30.11 28.74 -7.11
C ARG A 159 -29.39 29.76 -7.99
N HIS A 160 -28.36 29.34 -8.73
CA HIS A 160 -27.64 30.21 -9.65
C HIS A 160 -28.48 30.59 -10.89
N ALA A 161 -29.33 29.70 -11.40
CA ALA A 161 -30.27 30.03 -12.48
C ALA A 161 -31.31 31.06 -12.02
N GLN A 162 -31.81 30.92 -10.79
CA GLN A 162 -32.78 31.84 -10.20
C GLN A 162 -32.19 33.23 -9.91
N GLU A 163 -30.91 33.32 -9.52
CA GLU A 163 -30.20 34.60 -9.37
C GLU A 163 -29.95 35.31 -10.71
N VAL A 164 -29.67 34.57 -11.78
CA VAL A 164 -29.47 35.15 -13.13
C VAL A 164 -30.79 35.68 -13.69
N GLU A 165 -31.89 34.93 -13.56
CA GLU A 165 -33.22 35.37 -14.02
C GLU A 165 -33.77 36.57 -13.21
N SER A 166 -33.30 36.76 -11.98
CA SER A 166 -33.67 37.92 -11.14
C SER A 166 -32.84 39.18 -11.42
N ALA A 167 -31.75 39.08 -12.17
CA ALA A 167 -30.86 40.18 -12.52
C ALA A 167 -31.15 40.79 -13.91
N ASP A 168 -31.95 40.09 -14.74
CA ASP A 168 -32.41 40.53 -16.06
C ASP A 168 -33.80 41.23 -16.01
N VAL A 169 -34.29 41.60 -14.81
CA VAL A 169 -35.51 42.40 -14.58
C VAL A 169 -35.16 43.82 -14.11
#